data_AF-A0A0E0FPR4-F1
#
_entry.id   AF-A0A0E0FPR4-F1
#
_cell.length_a   1.000
_cell.length_b   1.000
_cell.length_c   1.000
_cell.angle_alpha   90.00
_cell.angle_beta   90.00
_cell.angle_gamma   90.00
#
_symmetry.space_group_name_H-M   'P 1'
#
loop_
_entity.id
_entity.type
_entity.pdbx_description
1 polymer ?
#
loop_
_entity_poly.entity_id
_entity_poly.type
_entity_poly.pdbx_seq_one_letter_code
_entity_poly.pdbx_strand_id
1 'polypeptide(L)' 'MNPTAAGAPGLENLVCEKVMVCVAEGNTLRWRGRAYAVAVTSASRWSRRTSERRPAKAACERAERRKKHRE' A
#
# COMPACT_ATOMS: atom_id res chain seq x y z
N MET A 1 -2.07 11.88 10.09
CA MET A 1 -0.65 11.45 10.04
C MET A 1 -0.24 11.31 8.58
N ASN A 2 0.91 11.87 8.16
CA ASN A 2 1.42 11.76 6.78
C ASN A 2 2.86 11.17 6.81
N PRO A 3 3.05 9.90 6.42
CA PRO A 3 4.35 9.23 6.51
C PRO A 3 5.40 9.73 5.50
N THR A 4 5.03 10.64 4.58
CA THR A 4 5.97 11.27 3.64
C THR A 4 6.19 12.76 3.93
N ALA A 5 5.76 13.25 5.10
CA ALA A 5 6.01 14.64 5.50
C ALA A 5 7.47 14.85 5.92
N ALA A 6 7.95 16.08 5.84
CA ALA A 6 9.25 16.45 6.38
C ALA A 6 9.33 16.11 7.87
N GLY A 7 10.39 15.42 8.29
CA GLY A 7 10.56 14.93 9.66
C GLY A 7 9.90 13.58 9.96
N ALA A 8 9.24 12.94 8.99
CA ALA A 8 8.80 11.56 9.13
C ALA A 8 10.01 10.60 9.13
N PRO A 9 9.93 9.45 9.83
CA PRO A 9 10.98 8.43 9.78
C PRO A 9 11.25 7.96 8.35
N GLY A 10 12.53 7.73 8.03
CA GLY A 10 12.95 7.24 6.72
C GLY A 10 12.40 5.84 6.41
N LEU A 11 11.95 5.65 5.17
CA LEU A 11 11.34 4.39 4.70
C LEU A 11 12.38 3.31 4.38
N GLU A 12 13.66 3.68 4.31
CA GLU A 12 14.80 2.78 4.13
C GLU A 12 14.99 1.79 5.28
N ASN A 13 14.48 2.12 6.48
CA ASN A 13 14.58 1.30 7.68
C ASN A 13 13.32 0.46 7.96
N LEU A 14 12.42 0.33 6.98
CA LEU A 14 11.25 -0.54 7.12
C LEU A 14 11.70 -1.99 7.33
N VAL A 15 11.44 -2.53 8.52
CA VAL A 15 11.80 -3.91 8.92
C VAL A 15 10.96 -4.99 8.22
N CYS A 16 9.90 -4.61 7.51
CA CYS A 16 8.96 -5.52 6.88
C CYS A 16 9.39 -5.92 5.47
N GLU A 17 9.27 -7.22 5.17
CA GLU A 17 9.60 -7.80 3.87
C GLU A 17 8.54 -7.56 2.80
N LYS A 18 7.30 -7.16 3.17
CA LYS A 18 6.18 -6.80 2.25
C LYS A 18 5.35 -5.61 2.75
N VAL A 19 5.03 -4.67 1.85
CA VAL A 19 4.13 -3.53 2.12
C VAL A 19 3.00 -3.51 1.10
N MET A 20 1.75 -3.42 1.58
CA MET A 20 0.56 -3.25 0.75
C MET A 20 -0.10 -1.90 1.07
N VAL A 21 -0.39 -1.12 0.05
CA VAL A 21 -1.06 0.18 0.19
C VAL A 21 -2.43 0.12 -0.49
N CYS A 22 -3.49 0.29 0.28
CA CYS A 22 -4.87 0.31 -0.22
C CYS A 22 -5.43 1.74 -0.16
N VAL A 23 -5.95 2.22 -1.29
CA VAL A 23 -6.63 3.52 -1.36
C VAL A 23 -8.01 3.36 -1.98
N ALA A 24 -9.04 3.82 -1.27
CA ALA A 24 -10.39 3.89 -1.80
C ALA A 24 -10.49 4.96 -2.89
N GLU A 25 -11.46 4.82 -3.79
CA GLU A 25 -11.68 5.75 -4.89
C GLU A 25 -12.21 7.10 -4.40
N GLY A 26 -13.22 7.09 -3.52
CA GLY A 26 -13.80 8.31 -2.93
C GLY A 26 -13.00 8.95 -1.80
N ASN A 27 -11.77 8.50 -1.54
CA ASN A 27 -10.95 9.09 -0.48
C ASN A 27 -10.26 10.37 -0.98
N THR A 28 -10.56 11.50 -0.35
CA THR A 28 -9.95 12.81 -0.67
C THR A 28 -8.43 12.83 -0.49
N LEU A 29 -7.88 11.93 0.33
CA LEU A 29 -6.44 11.75 0.55
C LEU A 29 -5.83 10.62 -0.29
N ARG A 30 -6.54 10.10 -1.30
CA ARG A 30 -6.06 9.03 -2.20
C ARG A 30 -4.69 9.32 -2.80
N TRP A 31 -4.41 10.58 -3.15
CA TRP A 31 -3.12 10.99 -3.68
C TRP A 31 -1.96 10.75 -2.70
N ARG A 32 -2.19 10.84 -1.38
CA ARG A 32 -1.17 10.56 -0.36
C ARG A 32 -0.79 9.09 -0.31
N GLY A 33 -1.77 8.19 -0.39
CA GLY A 33 -1.47 6.76 -0.45
C GLY A 33 -0.70 6.38 -1.72
N ARG A 34 -0.98 7.05 -2.86
CA ARG A 34 -0.15 6.89 -4.07
C ARG A 34 1.27 7.39 -3.87
N ALA A 35 1.44 8.58 -3.27
CA ALA A 35 2.75 9.14 -2.97
C ALA A 35 3.56 8.23 -2.04
N TYR A 36 2.92 7.66 -1.02
CA TYR A 36 3.56 6.70 -0.11
C TYR A 36 4.02 5.42 -0.83
N ALA A 37 3.18 4.84 -1.70
CA ALA A 37 3.56 3.66 -2.48
C ALA A 37 4.78 3.92 -3.38
N VAL A 38 4.86 5.10 -3.99
CA VAL A 38 6.03 5.53 -4.77
C VAL A 38 7.25 5.68 -3.85
N ALA A 39 7.11 6.38 -2.73
CA ALA A 39 8.19 6.62 -1.78
C ALA A 39 8.79 5.31 -1.24
N VAL A 40 7.94 4.33 -0.87
CA VAL A 40 8.39 3.00 -0.44
C VAL A 40 9.15 2.30 -1.56
N THR A 41 8.67 2.37 -2.80
CA THR A 41 9.32 1.74 -3.96
C THR A 41 10.67 2.37 -4.28
N SER A 42 10.80 3.70 -4.13
CA SER A 42 12.06 4.42 -4.38
C SER A 42 13.09 4.28 -3.24
N ALA A 43 12.64 4.12 -2.00
CA ALA A 43 13.53 4.03 -0.84
C ALA A 43 14.09 2.61 -0.62
N SER A 44 13.44 1.58 -1.15
CA SER A 44 13.78 0.19 -0.87
C SER A 44 14.54 -0.46 -2.02
N ARG A 45 15.33 -1.51 -1.71
CA ARG A 45 15.92 -2.46 -2.68
C ARG A 45 14.88 -3.25 -3.49
N TRP A 46 13.60 -2.90 -3.37
CA TRP A 46 12.43 -3.53 -3.98
C TRP A 46 12.27 -3.19 -5.46
N SER A 47 13.40 -3.17 -6.15
CA SER A 47 13.50 -3.02 -7.58
C SER A 47 13.04 -4.33 -8.24
N ARG A 48 11.93 -4.23 -8.99
CA ARG A 48 11.44 -5.14 -10.07
C ARG A 48 10.36 -6.18 -9.82
N ARG A 49 9.84 -6.40 -8.60
CA ARG A 49 8.68 -7.34 -8.43
C ARG A 49 7.32 -6.66 -8.25
N THR A 50 7.29 -5.33 -8.24
CA THR A 50 6.14 -4.51 -7.87
C THR A 50 5.51 -3.85 -9.10
N SER A 51 4.74 -4.62 -9.85
CA SER A 51 3.67 -4.04 -10.67
C SER A 51 2.47 -4.96 -10.82
N GLU A 52 2.19 -5.86 -9.88
CA GLU A 52 0.82 -6.35 -9.76
C GLU A 52 -0.02 -5.22 -9.13
N ARG A 53 -0.46 -4.29 -9.97
CA ARG A 53 -1.64 -3.46 -9.70
C ARG A 53 -2.85 -4.40 -9.68
N ARG A 54 -2.98 -5.21 -8.63
CA ARG A 54 -4.23 -5.91 -8.40
C ARG A 54 -5.28 -4.85 -8.09
N PRO A 55 -6.39 -4.77 -8.84
CA PRO A 55 -7.41 -3.79 -8.55
C PRO A 55 -7.89 -4.02 -7.12
N ALA A 56 -7.91 -2.97 -6.30
CA ALA A 56 -8.27 -3.04 -4.89
C ALA A 56 -9.62 -3.76 -4.68
N LYS A 57 -10.53 -3.63 -5.65
CA LYS A 57 -11.81 -4.35 -5.72
C LYS A 57 -11.64 -5.87 -5.67
N ALA A 58 -10.76 -6.44 -6.49
CA ALA A 58 -10.51 -7.89 -6.55
C ALA A 58 -9.75 -8.44 -5.33
N ALA A 59 -9.12 -7.57 -4.52
CA ALA A 59 -8.56 -7.93 -3.23
C ALA A 59 -9.64 -7.91 -2.13
N CYS A 60 -10.48 -6.86 -2.12
CA CYS A 60 -11.60 -6.73 -1.18
C CYS A 60 -12.62 -7.86 -1.36
N GLU A 61 -13.05 -8.14 -2.60
CA GLU A 61 -13.98 -9.23 -2.92
C GLU A 61 -13.44 -10.60 -2.48
N ARG A 62 -12.11 -10.81 -2.55
CA ARG A 62 -11.48 -12.05 -2.06
C ARG A 62 -11.46 -12.13 -0.55
N ALA A 63 -11.18 -11.03 0.14
CA ALA A 63 -11.22 -10.97 1.60
C ALA A 63 -12.65 -11.22 2.12
N GLU A 64 -13.64 -10.68 1.44
CA GLU A 64 -15.05 -10.82 1.78
C GLU A 64 -15.57 -12.25 1.53
N ARG A 65 -15.19 -12.87 0.39
CA ARG A 65 -15.45 -14.31 0.17
C ARG A 65 -14.79 -15.20 1.21
N ARG A 66 -13.58 -14.86 1.69
CA ARG A 66 -12.91 -15.60 2.77
C ARG A 66 -13.63 -15.48 4.11
N LYS A 67 -14.22 -14.31 4.42
CA LYS A 67 -15.06 -14.15 5.62
C LYS A 67 -16.32 -15.01 5.52
N LYS A 68 -17.01 -14.96 4.38
CA LYS A 68 -18.26 -15.72 4.14
C LYS A 68 -18.09 -17.24 4.18
N HIS A 69 -16.91 -17.76 3.86
CA HIS A 69 -16.60 -19.20 3.97
C HIS A 69 -16.21 -19.66 5.38
N ARG A 70 -16.04 -18.72 6.31
CA ARG A 70 -15.61 -18.99 7.70
C ARG A 70 -16.76 -18.82 8.70
N GLU A 71 -17.92 -18.39 8.23
CA GLU A 71 -19.22 -18.39 8.90
C GLU A 71 -20.02 -19.61 8.46
#